data_AF-A0A5R9KNS1-F1
#
_entry.id   AF-A0A5R9KNS1-F1
#
_cell.length_a   1.000
_cell.length_b   1.000
_cell.length_c   1.000
_cell.angle_alpha   90.00
_cell.angle_beta   90.00
_cell.angle_gamma   90.00
#
_symmetry.space_group_name_H-M   'P 1'
#
loop_
_entity.id
_entity.type
_entity.pdbx_description
1 polymer ?
#
loop_
_entity_poly.entity_id
_entity_poly.type
_entity_poly.pdbx_seq_one_letter_code
_entity_poly.pdbx_strand_id
1 'polypeptide(L)'
;MKIIITLLLLVHLTAAGQAVYQAHDVEKVAEPASGVPYLNQFISANLQIPFKSSIKGLNGRVYLKGIVETDGSMTNIEVVRGIDTLCNREAVRVLSLYRAWKPATLKGEKVRQYVSFPITFKAAARTSYDSTQAAMVDYFDNKYRVTTDLKNAEYRVTQPVDDNGYIRHHVVYDQSRGGKWKQVGIAAFKNLDIWQRLDYPDAPADSVKAYQISARDMNMASHTSEYVFQTDGKLLSYTEYGLLTKATLQKSYDLRGMLRTLRIFSDSVTSEINWYDTGQIATATETTVPKPPQVEQRIYINAWNRAGEQVVKDGDGYWRSAERNYDGKWLFEEGRVISGAKNGKWIGKLADSTLHYEEQYELGVLDKGIAYHQEEKVEYEQAKINPMFKGGMTEFYKFLGTNIRFPIEAARRGVTGRVKLSFVVREDGSLSNYKIENRLGFGLEEEAIRVVKKMDGMWEPGVLRGKKVNVKYYVPINFQLE
;
A
#
# COMPACT_ATOMS: atom_id res chain seq x y z
N MET A 1 -59.17 -29.14 12.09
CA MET A 1 -57.81 -28.80 12.56
C MET A 1 -57.31 -27.64 11.70
N LYS A 2 -57.44 -26.39 12.16
CA LYS A 2 -56.97 -25.20 11.43
C LYS A 2 -55.65 -24.76 12.08
N ILE A 3 -54.58 -24.81 11.31
CA ILE A 3 -53.23 -24.43 11.76
C ILE A 3 -53.18 -22.90 11.81
N ILE A 4 -53.05 -22.36 13.02
CA ILE A 4 -52.79 -20.95 13.27
C ILE A 4 -51.29 -20.74 13.05
N ILE A 5 -50.93 -20.05 11.95
CA ILE A 5 -49.57 -19.59 11.70
C ILE A 5 -49.42 -18.26 12.44
N THR A 6 -48.72 -18.29 13.57
CA THR A 6 -48.33 -17.08 14.31
C THR A 6 -47.18 -16.42 13.58
N LEU A 7 -47.48 -15.38 12.80
CA LEU A 7 -46.51 -14.52 12.16
C LEU A 7 -45.87 -13.61 13.24
N LEU A 8 -44.65 -13.94 13.67
CA LEU A 8 -43.87 -13.08 14.57
C LEU A 8 -43.37 -11.86 13.78
N LEU A 9 -44.13 -10.78 13.83
CA LEU A 9 -43.71 -9.47 13.36
C LEU A 9 -42.69 -8.92 14.38
N LEU A 10 -41.40 -9.10 14.13
CA LEU A 10 -40.35 -8.36 14.84
C LEU A 10 -40.41 -6.91 14.37
N VAL A 11 -41.09 -6.08 15.16
CA VAL A 11 -41.09 -4.63 15.01
C VAL A 11 -39.66 -4.15 15.30
N HIS A 12 -38.93 -3.77 14.26
CA HIS A 12 -37.73 -2.95 14.42
C HIS A 12 -38.17 -1.61 15.01
N LEU A 13 -37.98 -1.43 16.32
CA LEU A 13 -38.13 -0.13 16.95
C LEU A 13 -37.19 0.86 16.27
N THR A 14 -37.82 1.90 15.74
CA THR A 14 -37.26 3.11 15.18
C THR A 14 -36.09 3.64 16.02
N ALA A 15 -34.91 3.81 15.41
CA ALA A 15 -33.78 4.55 15.98
C ALA A 15 -34.04 6.07 16.11
N ALA A 16 -35.27 6.53 15.87
CA ALA A 16 -35.69 7.90 16.10
C ALA A 16 -36.26 8.02 17.53
N GLY A 17 -35.44 8.48 18.49
CA GLY A 17 -35.93 8.83 19.83
C GLY A 17 -34.93 8.77 20.99
N GLN A 18 -33.71 8.25 20.82
CA GLN A 18 -32.76 8.20 21.95
C GLN A 18 -32.18 9.59 22.25
N ALA A 19 -32.28 10.01 23.52
CA ALA A 19 -31.71 11.26 24.02
C ALA A 19 -30.20 11.35 23.74
N VAL A 20 -29.72 12.56 23.47
CA VAL A 20 -28.30 12.86 23.26
C VAL A 20 -27.79 13.61 24.47
N TYR A 21 -26.77 13.04 25.12
CA TYR A 21 -26.27 13.50 26.40
C TYR A 21 -25.05 14.41 26.25
N GLN A 22 -24.78 15.25 27.25
CA GLN A 22 -23.52 15.98 27.40
C GLN A 22 -22.51 15.15 28.21
N ALA A 23 -21.28 15.65 28.31
CA ALA A 23 -20.22 15.03 29.11
C ALA A 23 -20.61 14.86 30.59
N HIS A 24 -21.34 15.83 31.16
CA HIS A 24 -21.73 15.81 32.58
C HIS A 24 -22.98 14.98 32.87
N ASP A 25 -23.70 14.51 31.85
CA ASP A 25 -24.94 13.74 32.03
C ASP A 25 -24.72 12.23 32.08
N VAL A 26 -23.49 11.75 31.85
CA VAL A 26 -23.18 10.32 31.71
C VAL A 26 -22.18 9.84 32.75
N GLU A 27 -22.17 8.54 33.02
CA GLU A 27 -21.23 7.90 33.95
C GLU A 27 -19.86 7.69 33.32
N LYS A 28 -19.83 7.29 32.04
CA LYS A 28 -18.62 7.17 31.23
C LYS A 28 -18.83 7.94 29.94
N VAL A 29 -17.90 8.84 29.62
CA VAL A 29 -17.92 9.60 28.38
C VAL A 29 -17.51 8.73 27.19
N ALA A 30 -17.94 9.13 26.00
CA ALA A 30 -17.48 8.54 24.76
C ALA A 30 -16.00 8.86 24.55
N GLU A 31 -15.23 7.87 24.12
CA GLU A 31 -13.79 7.99 23.89
C GLU A 31 -13.37 7.16 22.67
N PRO A 32 -12.28 7.49 21.98
CA PRO A 32 -11.75 6.63 20.91
C PRO A 32 -11.30 5.29 21.49
N ALA A 33 -11.52 4.18 20.78
CA ALA A 33 -11.35 2.84 21.34
C ALA A 33 -9.93 2.54 21.89
N SER A 34 -8.89 3.01 21.20
CA SER A 34 -7.50 2.96 21.70
C SER A 34 -7.01 4.29 22.29
N GLY A 35 -7.89 5.28 22.46
CA GLY A 35 -7.56 6.59 23.00
C GLY A 35 -7.15 7.62 21.94
N VAL A 36 -7.04 8.88 22.41
CA VAL A 36 -6.82 10.07 21.57
C VAL A 36 -5.54 10.01 20.71
N PRO A 37 -4.38 9.47 21.17
CA PRO A 37 -3.19 9.39 20.33
C PRO A 37 -3.41 8.61 19.02
N TYR A 38 -4.15 7.50 19.06
CA TYR A 38 -4.43 6.69 17.87
C TYR A 38 -5.52 7.29 16.98
N LEU A 39 -6.48 8.02 17.56
CA LEU A 39 -7.39 8.85 16.77
C LEU A 39 -6.61 9.94 16.02
N ASN A 40 -5.68 10.63 16.68
CA ASN A 40 -4.83 11.63 16.03
C ASN A 40 -3.96 11.02 14.93
N GLN A 41 -3.43 9.81 15.13
CA GLN A 41 -2.70 9.07 14.10
C GLN A 41 -3.61 8.73 12.91
N PHE A 42 -4.83 8.21 13.17
CA PHE A 42 -5.83 7.94 12.13
C PHE A 42 -6.15 9.21 11.33
N ILE A 43 -6.44 10.32 12.01
CA ILE A 43 -6.73 11.61 11.37
C ILE A 43 -5.52 12.03 10.52
N SER A 44 -4.31 12.04 11.08
CA SER A 44 -3.09 12.46 10.36
C SER A 44 -2.84 11.61 9.12
N ALA A 45 -3.11 10.30 9.18
CA ALA A 45 -2.92 9.39 8.06
C ALA A 45 -3.96 9.58 6.94
N ASN A 46 -5.21 9.91 7.32
CA ASN A 46 -6.37 10.06 6.43
C ASN A 46 -6.63 11.50 5.96
N LEU A 47 -6.01 12.50 6.59
CA LEU A 47 -6.22 13.91 6.29
C LEU A 47 -5.68 14.26 4.89
N GLN A 48 -6.55 14.77 4.04
CA GLN A 48 -6.25 15.28 2.71
C GLN A 48 -6.27 16.80 2.75
N ILE A 49 -5.13 17.41 3.07
CA ILE A 49 -5.04 18.88 3.17
C ILE A 49 -5.42 19.50 1.82
N PRO A 50 -6.48 20.33 1.74
CA PRO A 50 -6.92 20.90 0.48
C PRO A 50 -5.82 21.74 -0.17
N PHE A 51 -5.52 21.46 -1.44
CA PHE A 51 -4.42 22.10 -2.15
C PHE A 51 -4.53 23.63 -2.14
N LYS A 52 -5.68 24.18 -2.55
CA LYS A 52 -5.94 25.64 -2.59
C LYS A 52 -5.72 26.32 -1.25
N SER A 53 -6.20 25.72 -0.15
CA SER A 53 -6.00 26.24 1.21
C SER A 53 -4.53 26.20 1.65
N SER A 54 -3.76 25.23 1.14
CA SER A 54 -2.35 25.05 1.52
C SER A 54 -1.36 25.94 0.76
N ILE A 55 -1.76 26.59 -0.35
CA ILE A 55 -0.84 27.34 -1.23
C ILE A 55 -0.04 28.37 -0.45
N LYS A 56 -0.70 29.18 0.39
CA LYS A 56 -0.07 30.24 1.20
C LYS A 56 0.54 29.73 2.51
N GLY A 57 0.57 28.41 2.70
CA GLY A 57 0.86 27.79 3.99
C GLY A 57 -0.38 27.78 4.88
N LEU A 58 -0.43 26.80 5.76
CA LEU A 58 -1.59 26.55 6.61
C LEU A 58 -1.11 26.13 8.00
N ASN A 59 -1.61 26.81 9.03
CA ASN A 59 -1.41 26.43 10.42
C ASN A 59 -2.64 26.86 11.20
N GLY A 60 -3.56 25.92 11.42
CA GLY A 60 -4.83 26.24 12.06
C GLY A 60 -5.56 24.99 12.52
N ARG A 61 -6.68 25.21 13.20
CA ARG A 61 -7.53 24.14 13.71
C ARG A 61 -8.98 24.37 13.30
N VAL A 62 -9.63 23.30 12.83
CA VAL A 62 -11.08 23.24 12.68
C VAL A 62 -11.63 22.55 13.92
N TYR A 63 -12.58 23.18 14.60
CA TYR A 63 -13.25 22.65 15.79
C TYR A 63 -14.59 22.09 15.37
N LEU A 64 -14.76 20.79 15.59
CA LEU A 64 -15.97 20.06 15.27
C LEU A 64 -16.73 19.71 16.54
N LYS A 65 -18.06 19.66 16.43
CA LYS A 65 -18.96 19.06 17.41
C LYS A 65 -19.85 18.06 16.68
N GLY A 66 -20.04 16.88 17.23
CA GLY A 66 -20.99 15.91 16.67
C GLY A 66 -21.43 14.89 17.71
N ILE A 67 -22.18 13.88 17.28
CA ILE A 67 -22.80 12.90 18.16
C ILE A 67 -22.08 11.58 17.97
N VAL A 68 -21.44 11.07 19.03
CA VAL A 68 -21.00 9.68 19.07
C VAL A 68 -22.23 8.80 19.26
N GLU A 69 -22.43 7.89 18.32
CA GLU A 69 -23.52 6.93 18.30
C GLU A 69 -23.18 5.67 19.09
N THR A 70 -24.20 4.90 19.46
CA THR A 70 -24.06 3.66 20.25
C THR A 70 -23.35 2.53 19.49
N ASP A 71 -23.26 2.63 18.16
CA ASP A 71 -22.50 1.72 17.28
C ASP A 71 -21.02 2.10 17.13
N GLY A 72 -20.59 3.20 17.77
CA GLY A 72 -19.21 3.70 17.70
C GLY A 72 -18.93 4.61 16.50
N SER A 73 -19.93 4.89 15.66
CA SER A 73 -19.84 5.94 14.62
C SER A 73 -20.06 7.34 15.18
N MET A 74 -19.85 8.35 14.34
CA MET A 74 -20.14 9.74 14.68
C MET A 74 -21.03 10.38 13.60
N THR A 75 -22.14 10.97 14.02
CA THR A 75 -23.13 11.63 13.14
C THR A 75 -23.25 13.11 13.51
N ASN A 76 -24.04 13.86 12.73
CA ASN A 76 -24.35 15.28 12.95
C ASN A 76 -23.10 16.11 13.26
N ILE A 77 -22.04 15.90 12.47
CA ILE A 77 -20.76 16.58 12.66
C ILE A 77 -20.86 18.00 12.08
N GLU A 78 -20.79 18.99 12.95
CA GLU A 78 -20.90 20.41 12.65
C GLU A 78 -19.59 21.14 12.93
N VAL A 79 -19.30 22.16 12.12
CA VAL A 79 -18.14 23.02 12.31
C VAL A 79 -18.52 24.14 13.27
N VAL A 80 -17.94 24.13 14.46
CA VAL A 80 -18.11 25.18 15.47
C VAL A 80 -17.22 26.38 15.14
N ARG A 81 -15.97 26.11 14.73
CA ARG A 81 -15.03 27.13 14.33
C ARG A 81 -14.11 26.58 13.24
N GLY A 82 -14.12 27.24 12.09
CA GLY A 82 -13.41 26.80 10.90
C GLY A 82 -12.14 27.58 10.58
N ILE A 83 -11.50 27.16 9.49
CA ILE A 83 -10.43 27.92 8.81
C ILE A 83 -11.02 28.52 7.53
N ASP A 84 -11.39 27.66 6.58
CA ASP A 84 -12.05 27.99 5.33
C ASP A 84 -12.98 26.83 4.93
N THR A 85 -13.83 27.03 3.93
CA THR A 85 -14.81 26.03 3.50
C THR A 85 -14.19 24.69 3.09
N LEU A 86 -12.99 24.68 2.49
CA LEU A 86 -12.34 23.45 2.04
C LEU A 86 -11.78 22.66 3.23
N CYS A 87 -11.06 23.32 4.14
CA CYS A 87 -10.55 22.70 5.36
C CYS A 87 -11.70 22.22 6.27
N ASN A 88 -12.78 22.99 6.35
CA ASN A 88 -13.96 22.62 7.12
C ASN A 88 -14.60 21.33 6.59
N ARG A 89 -14.81 21.24 5.27
CA ARG A 89 -15.34 20.03 4.63
C ARG A 89 -14.43 18.83 4.85
N GLU A 90 -13.12 19.02 4.71
CA GLU A 90 -12.15 17.95 4.94
C GLU A 90 -12.15 17.47 6.40
N ALA A 91 -12.24 18.39 7.36
CA ALA A 91 -12.30 18.06 8.78
C ALA A 91 -13.54 17.19 9.09
N VAL A 92 -14.70 17.58 8.57
CA VAL A 92 -15.95 16.78 8.70
C VAL A 92 -15.77 15.41 8.05
N ARG A 93 -15.24 15.35 6.83
CA ARG A 93 -15.01 14.10 6.10
C ARG A 93 -14.13 13.15 6.91
N VAL A 94 -12.93 13.58 7.30
CA VAL A 94 -11.97 12.70 7.98
C VAL A 94 -12.49 12.20 9.33
N LEU A 95 -13.21 13.06 10.09
CA LEU A 95 -13.79 12.63 11.37
C LEU A 95 -14.96 11.65 11.16
N SER A 96 -15.78 11.84 10.13
CA SER A 96 -16.91 10.95 9.81
C SER A 96 -16.49 9.53 9.41
N LEU A 97 -15.24 9.35 8.96
CA LEU A 97 -14.69 8.03 8.65
C LEU A 97 -14.38 7.21 9.91
N TYR A 98 -14.15 7.87 11.05
CA TYR A 98 -13.82 7.19 12.30
C TYR A 98 -15.08 6.64 12.98
N ARG A 99 -15.20 5.31 13.00
CA ARG A 99 -16.29 4.55 13.60
C ARG A 99 -15.83 3.64 14.74
N ALA A 100 -14.72 4.00 15.37
CA ALA A 100 -14.12 3.25 16.47
C ALA A 100 -14.22 4.01 17.79
N TRP A 101 -15.33 4.72 18.01
CA TRP A 101 -15.63 5.26 19.33
C TRP A 101 -16.15 4.16 20.26
N LYS A 102 -15.68 4.16 21.51
CA LYS A 102 -16.42 3.59 22.63
C LYS A 102 -17.53 4.58 22.99
N PRO A 103 -18.80 4.19 22.88
CA PRO A 103 -19.91 5.08 23.20
C PRO A 103 -19.97 5.38 24.70
N ALA A 104 -20.63 6.49 25.05
CA ALA A 104 -20.87 6.85 26.43
C ALA A 104 -21.78 5.81 27.12
N THR A 105 -21.70 5.73 28.44
CA THR A 105 -22.52 4.83 29.26
C THR A 105 -23.30 5.62 30.32
N LEU A 106 -24.58 5.32 30.45
CA LEU A 106 -25.45 5.85 31.50
C LEU A 106 -26.31 4.69 32.04
N LYS A 107 -26.26 4.45 33.35
CA LYS A 107 -26.93 3.32 34.02
C LYS A 107 -26.57 1.97 33.40
N GLY A 108 -25.31 1.79 33.02
CA GLY A 108 -24.81 0.58 32.37
C GLY A 108 -25.16 0.43 30.88
N GLU A 109 -26.01 1.28 30.31
CA GLU A 109 -26.43 1.22 28.91
C GLU A 109 -25.65 2.17 28.01
N LYS A 110 -25.41 1.76 26.76
CA LYS A 110 -24.78 2.62 25.75
C LYS A 110 -25.71 3.75 25.36
N VAL A 111 -25.21 4.99 25.42
CA VAL A 111 -25.98 6.20 25.07
C VAL A 111 -25.22 7.09 24.09
N ARG A 112 -26.00 7.89 23.36
CA ARG A 112 -25.50 8.88 22.40
C ARG A 112 -24.95 10.09 23.14
N GLN A 113 -23.81 10.62 22.73
CA GLN A 113 -23.19 11.77 23.41
C GLN A 113 -22.62 12.80 22.44
N TYR A 114 -22.78 14.09 22.77
CA TYR A 114 -22.04 15.15 22.08
C TYR A 114 -20.55 15.11 22.42
N VAL A 115 -19.71 15.05 21.39
CA VAL A 115 -18.26 15.15 21.51
C VAL A 115 -17.75 16.29 20.63
N SER A 116 -16.78 17.03 21.15
CA SER A 116 -16.07 18.06 20.38
C SER A 116 -14.62 17.65 20.17
N PHE A 117 -14.12 17.81 18.95
CA PHE A 117 -12.75 17.41 18.60
C PHE A 117 -12.09 18.42 17.64
N PRO A 118 -10.88 18.91 17.95
CA PRO A 118 -10.14 19.78 17.05
C PRO A 118 -9.31 18.98 16.04
N ILE A 119 -9.38 19.37 14.77
CA ILE A 119 -8.52 18.83 13.69
C ILE A 119 -7.51 19.89 13.30
N THR A 120 -6.23 19.55 13.43
CA THR A 120 -5.13 20.46 13.08
C THR A 120 -4.77 20.29 11.61
N PHE A 121 -4.73 21.41 10.88
CA PHE A 121 -4.18 21.49 9.53
C PHE A 121 -2.83 22.19 9.59
N LYS A 122 -1.80 21.52 9.08
CA LYS A 122 -0.43 22.05 9.00
C LYS A 122 0.17 21.74 7.63
N ALA A 123 0.51 22.78 6.87
CA ALA A 123 1.22 22.67 5.60
C ALA A 123 2.16 23.87 5.42
N ALA A 124 3.36 23.62 4.90
CA ALA A 124 4.26 24.69 4.47
C ALA A 124 3.68 25.41 3.25
N ALA A 125 4.05 26.68 3.05
CA ALA A 125 3.69 27.40 1.85
C ALA A 125 4.28 26.73 0.61
N ARG A 126 3.47 26.58 -0.43
CA ARG A 126 3.86 25.96 -1.69
C ARG A 126 4.47 27.00 -2.60
N THR A 127 5.70 27.42 -2.31
CA THR A 127 6.39 28.50 -3.03
C THR A 127 6.66 28.18 -4.51
N SER A 128 6.63 26.90 -4.90
CA SER A 128 6.73 26.49 -6.30
C SER A 128 5.41 26.55 -7.09
N TYR A 129 4.27 26.83 -6.45
CA TYR A 129 3.01 26.93 -7.20
C TYR A 129 2.92 28.25 -7.99
N ASP A 130 2.83 28.14 -9.32
CA ASP A 130 2.54 29.24 -10.22
C ASP A 130 1.05 29.24 -10.58
N SER A 131 0.30 30.21 -10.03
CA SER A 131 -1.14 30.36 -10.28
C SER A 131 -1.49 30.74 -11.72
N THR A 132 -0.58 31.37 -12.48
CA THR A 132 -0.83 31.77 -13.87
C THR A 132 -0.79 30.57 -14.81
N GLN A 133 0.04 29.58 -14.47
CA GLN A 133 0.16 28.33 -15.21
C GLN A 133 -0.69 27.20 -14.61
N ALA A 134 -1.21 27.41 -13.39
CA ALA A 134 -1.80 26.37 -12.56
C ALA A 134 -0.92 25.11 -12.53
N ALA A 135 0.35 25.33 -12.16
CA ALA A 135 1.39 24.32 -12.17
C ALA A 135 2.31 24.45 -10.95
N MET A 136 2.85 23.33 -10.48
CA MET A 136 4.02 23.32 -9.60
C MET A 136 5.26 23.47 -10.47
N VAL A 137 6.11 24.45 -10.17
CA VAL A 137 7.33 24.78 -10.90
C VAL A 137 8.52 24.74 -9.94
N ASP A 138 9.24 23.64 -9.96
CA ASP A 138 10.43 23.44 -9.14
C ASP A 138 11.69 23.74 -9.95
N TYR A 139 12.65 24.44 -9.34
CA TYR A 139 13.92 24.84 -9.97
C TYR A 139 15.08 24.07 -9.36
N PHE A 140 16.08 23.74 -10.18
CA PHE A 140 17.25 22.97 -9.78
C PHE A 140 18.54 23.62 -10.30
N ASP A 141 19.60 23.51 -9.51
CA ASP A 141 20.94 23.90 -9.91
C ASP A 141 21.62 22.86 -10.83
N ASN A 142 22.86 23.11 -11.21
CA ASN A 142 23.65 22.22 -12.07
C ASN A 142 24.02 20.87 -11.43
N LYS A 143 23.75 20.68 -10.15
CA LYS A 143 23.90 19.43 -9.39
C LYS A 143 22.55 18.77 -9.11
N TYR A 144 21.48 19.22 -9.76
CA TYR A 144 20.12 18.72 -9.59
C TYR A 144 19.57 18.90 -8.16
N ARG A 145 20.08 19.89 -7.42
CA ARG A 145 19.56 20.23 -6.09
C ARG A 145 18.48 21.29 -6.23
N VAL A 146 17.37 21.12 -5.50
CA VAL A 146 16.29 22.11 -5.46
C VAL A 146 16.85 23.46 -5.02
N THR A 147 16.50 24.53 -5.74
CA THR A 147 16.96 25.89 -5.45
C THR A 147 15.82 26.91 -5.60
N THR A 148 15.83 27.92 -4.76
CA THR A 148 14.96 29.12 -4.90
C THR A 148 15.69 30.29 -5.56
N ASP A 149 17.00 30.16 -5.79
CA ASP A 149 17.80 31.16 -6.50
C ASP A 149 17.68 30.98 -8.01
N LEU A 150 16.74 31.73 -8.60
CA LEU A 150 16.43 31.67 -10.02
C LEU A 150 17.59 32.11 -10.93
N LYS A 151 18.58 32.85 -10.42
CA LYS A 151 19.75 33.26 -11.23
C LYS A 151 20.68 32.09 -11.53
N ASN A 152 20.76 31.14 -10.59
CA ASN A 152 21.61 29.95 -10.67
C ASN A 152 20.83 28.68 -11.03
N ALA A 153 19.53 28.81 -11.31
CA ALA A 153 18.71 27.70 -11.76
C ALA A 153 19.08 27.31 -13.20
N GLU A 154 19.54 26.08 -13.37
CA GLU A 154 19.87 25.52 -14.69
C GLU A 154 18.78 24.61 -15.24
N TYR A 155 17.96 24.03 -14.36
CA TYR A 155 16.84 23.17 -14.75
C TYR A 155 15.57 23.62 -14.05
N ARG A 156 14.42 23.37 -14.69
CA ARG A 156 13.12 23.48 -14.04
C ARG A 156 12.21 22.33 -14.45
N VAL A 157 11.32 21.97 -13.55
CA VAL A 157 10.29 20.96 -13.76
C VAL A 157 8.93 21.63 -13.59
N THR A 158 8.12 21.58 -14.64
CA THR A 158 6.76 22.14 -14.64
C THR A 158 5.76 21.00 -14.60
N GLN A 159 4.96 20.95 -13.53
CA GLN A 159 3.91 19.95 -13.30
C GLN A 159 2.55 20.65 -13.29
N PRO A 160 1.80 20.64 -14.41
CA PRO A 160 0.45 21.18 -14.43
C PRO A 160 -0.46 20.39 -13.47
N VAL A 161 -1.17 21.09 -12.60
CA VAL A 161 -2.05 20.50 -11.58
C VAL A 161 -3.49 20.99 -11.68
N ASP A 162 -4.42 20.16 -11.24
CA ASP A 162 -5.82 20.52 -11.07
C ASP A 162 -6.07 21.32 -9.77
N ASP A 163 -7.34 21.60 -9.49
CA ASP A 163 -7.78 22.34 -8.31
C ASP A 163 -7.50 21.63 -6.97
N ASN A 164 -7.24 20.32 -7.02
CA ASN A 164 -6.90 19.50 -5.87
C ASN A 164 -5.38 19.24 -5.77
N GLY A 165 -4.58 19.80 -6.68
CA GLY A 165 -3.13 19.64 -6.73
C GLY A 165 -2.67 18.35 -7.39
N TYR A 166 -3.55 17.61 -8.07
CA TYR A 166 -3.19 16.41 -8.82
C TYR A 166 -2.72 16.76 -10.22
N ILE A 167 -1.74 16.02 -10.73
CA ILE A 167 -1.23 16.21 -12.10
C ILE A 167 -2.36 16.05 -13.13
N ARG A 168 -2.40 16.95 -14.11
CA ARG A 168 -3.45 16.97 -15.15
C ARG A 168 -2.93 16.97 -16.58
N HIS A 169 -1.61 17.07 -16.76
CA HIS A 169 -0.98 17.15 -18.07
C HIS A 169 0.48 16.69 -18.02
N HIS A 170 1.11 16.64 -19.19
CA HIS A 170 2.54 16.34 -19.35
C HIS A 170 3.41 17.14 -18.37
N VAL A 171 4.37 16.46 -17.76
CA VAL A 171 5.42 17.13 -16.98
C VAL A 171 6.54 17.51 -17.91
N VAL A 172 6.93 18.77 -17.86
CA VAL A 172 7.92 19.36 -18.78
C VAL A 172 9.21 19.62 -18.03
N TYR A 173 10.31 19.17 -18.62
CA TYR A 173 11.67 19.39 -18.15
C TYR A 173 12.35 20.39 -19.07
N ASP A 174 12.76 21.52 -18.52
CA ASP A 174 13.49 22.54 -19.26
C ASP A 174 14.91 22.72 -18.72
N GLN A 175 15.85 23.07 -19.61
CA GLN A 175 17.19 23.51 -19.28
C GLN A 175 17.35 24.99 -19.69
N SER A 176 17.97 25.78 -18.83
CA SER A 176 18.35 27.16 -19.13
C SER A 176 19.55 27.18 -20.09
N ARG A 177 19.41 27.86 -21.23
CA ARG A 177 20.50 28.11 -22.19
C ARG A 177 20.52 29.58 -22.56
N GLY A 178 21.48 30.34 -22.01
CA GLY A 178 21.60 31.78 -22.25
C GLY A 178 20.40 32.58 -21.72
N GLY A 179 19.88 32.20 -20.54
CA GLY A 179 18.74 32.86 -19.90
C GLY A 179 17.37 32.52 -20.51
N LYS A 180 17.33 31.63 -21.52
CA LYS A 180 16.08 31.11 -22.11
C LYS A 180 15.89 29.65 -21.72
N TRP A 181 14.68 29.30 -21.32
CA TRP A 181 14.30 27.92 -21.05
C TRP A 181 14.05 27.18 -22.36
N LYS A 182 14.70 26.03 -22.52
CA LYS A 182 14.47 25.11 -23.64
C LYS A 182 14.07 23.74 -23.10
N GLN A 183 13.00 23.17 -23.66
CA GLN A 183 12.55 21.84 -23.30
C GLN A 183 13.61 20.80 -23.65
N VAL A 184 13.95 19.97 -22.67
CA VAL A 184 14.90 18.86 -22.79
C VAL A 184 14.27 17.50 -22.52
N GLY A 185 13.05 17.47 -21.96
CA GLY A 185 12.33 16.22 -21.70
C GLY A 185 10.85 16.42 -21.42
N ILE A 186 10.08 15.36 -21.61
CA ILE A 186 8.66 15.27 -21.25
C ILE A 186 8.42 13.92 -20.55
N ALA A 187 7.72 13.94 -19.42
CA ALA A 187 7.06 12.75 -18.92
C ALA A 187 5.58 12.78 -19.33
N ALA A 188 5.19 11.76 -20.09
CA ALA A 188 3.86 11.71 -20.68
C ALA A 188 2.80 11.49 -19.58
N PHE A 189 1.78 12.35 -19.55
CA PHE A 189 0.62 12.15 -18.69
C PHE A 189 -0.20 11.02 -19.25
N LYS A 190 -0.66 10.16 -18.35
CA LYS A 190 -1.56 9.05 -18.64
C LYS A 190 -2.72 9.14 -17.69
N ASN A 191 -3.92 9.01 -18.25
CA ASN A 191 -5.15 8.74 -17.53
C ASN A 191 -5.70 7.43 -18.09
N LEU A 192 -5.61 6.35 -17.32
CA LEU A 192 -5.89 5.00 -17.77
C LEU A 192 -7.07 4.43 -17.00
N ASP A 193 -8.09 3.98 -17.72
CA ASP A 193 -9.13 3.14 -17.14
C ASP A 193 -8.53 1.78 -16.76
N ILE A 194 -8.73 1.38 -15.51
CA ILE A 194 -8.19 0.15 -14.95
C ILE A 194 -9.23 -0.58 -14.09
N TRP A 195 -8.98 -1.87 -13.88
CA TRP A 195 -9.61 -2.63 -12.80
C TRP A 195 -8.68 -2.63 -11.60
N GLN A 196 -9.01 -1.84 -10.59
CA GLN A 196 -8.24 -1.76 -9.36
C GLN A 196 -8.66 -2.88 -8.42
N ARG A 197 -7.72 -3.77 -8.09
CA ARG A 197 -7.93 -4.79 -7.05
C ARG A 197 -8.07 -4.13 -5.68
N LEU A 198 -9.02 -4.58 -4.88
CA LEU A 198 -9.20 -4.17 -3.49
C LEU A 198 -8.44 -5.13 -2.58
N ASP A 199 -7.45 -4.61 -1.87
CA ASP A 199 -6.49 -5.41 -1.08
C ASP A 199 -6.73 -5.24 0.42
N TYR A 200 -7.95 -5.51 0.86
CA TYR A 200 -8.33 -5.57 2.27
C TYR A 200 -9.39 -6.66 2.52
N PRO A 201 -9.42 -7.31 3.70
CA PRO A 201 -10.13 -8.57 3.92
C PRO A 201 -11.66 -8.49 3.78
N ASP A 202 -12.23 -7.33 4.10
CA ASP A 202 -13.67 -7.03 4.10
C ASP A 202 -14.09 -6.25 2.84
N ALA A 203 -13.35 -6.39 1.74
CA ALA A 203 -13.72 -5.79 0.46
C ALA A 203 -15.04 -6.37 -0.08
N PRO A 204 -15.97 -5.52 -0.55
CA PRO A 204 -17.26 -6.00 -1.08
C PRO A 204 -17.13 -6.65 -2.47
N ALA A 205 -15.97 -6.53 -3.11
CA ALA A 205 -15.62 -7.13 -4.38
C ALA A 205 -14.10 -7.32 -4.49
N ASP A 206 -13.64 -8.20 -5.37
CA ASP A 206 -12.21 -8.38 -5.62
C ASP A 206 -11.57 -7.17 -6.32
N SER A 207 -12.32 -6.51 -7.21
CA SER A 207 -11.85 -5.34 -7.94
C SER A 207 -13.00 -4.39 -8.30
N VAL A 208 -12.65 -3.13 -8.57
CA VAL A 208 -13.58 -2.09 -9.01
C VAL A 208 -13.05 -1.35 -10.23
N LYS A 209 -13.94 -0.79 -11.04
CA LYS A 209 -13.56 0.15 -12.08
C LYS A 209 -12.97 1.40 -11.45
N ALA A 210 -11.83 1.83 -11.97
CA ALA A 210 -11.09 2.98 -11.49
C ALA A 210 -10.35 3.63 -12.65
N TYR A 211 -9.81 4.82 -12.41
CA TYR A 211 -8.85 5.43 -13.33
C TYR A 211 -7.56 5.77 -12.59
N GLN A 212 -6.44 5.56 -13.28
CA GLN A 212 -5.11 5.84 -12.78
C GLN A 212 -4.53 7.05 -13.51
N ILE A 213 -4.06 8.04 -12.75
CA ILE A 213 -3.28 9.14 -13.30
C ILE A 213 -1.80 9.01 -12.93
N SER A 214 -0.93 9.27 -13.91
CA SER A 214 0.52 9.24 -13.72
C SER A 214 1.21 10.09 -14.79
N ALA A 215 2.42 10.56 -14.49
CA ALA A 215 3.32 11.13 -15.50
C ALA A 215 4.72 10.57 -15.30
N ARG A 216 5.11 9.62 -16.15
CA ARG A 216 6.42 8.93 -16.06
C ARG A 216 7.12 8.91 -17.41
N ASP A 217 8.43 9.09 -17.40
CA ASP A 217 9.29 8.97 -18.58
C ASP A 217 9.81 7.54 -18.76
N MET A 218 10.44 7.24 -19.91
CA MET A 218 10.94 5.90 -20.22
C MET A 218 12.13 5.47 -19.35
N ASN A 219 12.89 6.44 -18.82
CA ASN A 219 14.02 6.18 -17.93
C ASN A 219 13.59 6.01 -16.46
N MET A 220 12.28 6.11 -16.18
CA MET A 220 11.65 6.01 -14.88
C MET A 220 12.21 7.01 -13.83
N ALA A 221 13.15 7.89 -14.19
CA ALA A 221 13.76 8.89 -13.30
C ALA A 221 12.86 10.13 -13.11
N SER A 222 11.75 10.22 -13.83
CA SER A 222 10.73 11.28 -13.67
C SER A 222 9.71 10.89 -12.59
N HIS A 223 9.81 11.52 -11.41
CA HIS A 223 9.02 11.19 -10.22
C HIS A 223 7.83 12.13 -10.01
N THR A 224 6.69 11.85 -10.66
CA THR A 224 5.40 12.28 -10.10
C THR A 224 4.81 11.15 -9.28
N SER A 225 4.11 11.49 -8.20
CA SER A 225 3.26 10.52 -7.52
C SER A 225 2.23 9.93 -8.48
N GLU A 226 1.85 8.69 -8.19
CA GLU A 226 0.79 7.98 -8.89
C GLU A 226 -0.45 7.94 -8.03
N TYR A 227 -1.60 8.09 -8.68
CA TYR A 227 -2.89 8.11 -8.02
C TYR A 227 -3.85 7.18 -8.76
N VAL A 228 -4.64 6.43 -8.00
CA VAL A 228 -5.77 5.66 -8.53
C VAL A 228 -7.02 6.16 -7.85
N PHE A 229 -8.03 6.48 -8.64
CA PHE A 229 -9.31 7.01 -8.18
C PHE A 229 -10.45 6.08 -8.57
N GLN A 230 -11.47 6.03 -7.72
CA GLN A 230 -12.80 5.59 -8.09
C GLN A 230 -13.36 6.51 -9.17
N THR A 231 -14.35 6.04 -9.92
CA THR A 231 -15.03 6.83 -10.96
C THR A 231 -15.71 8.08 -10.42
N ASP A 232 -16.01 8.15 -9.12
CA ASP A 232 -16.57 9.32 -8.42
C ASP A 232 -15.50 10.29 -7.88
N GLY A 233 -14.22 10.02 -8.13
CA GLY A 233 -13.09 10.85 -7.72
C GLY A 233 -12.53 10.57 -6.33
N LYS A 234 -13.05 9.60 -5.58
CA LYS A 234 -12.42 9.19 -4.30
C LYS A 234 -11.14 8.41 -4.55
N LEU A 235 -10.11 8.68 -3.76
CA LEU A 235 -8.82 7.99 -3.87
C LEU A 235 -8.93 6.51 -3.45
N LEU A 236 -8.30 5.62 -4.21
CA LEU A 236 -8.10 4.19 -3.90
C LEU A 236 -6.63 3.88 -3.60
N SER A 237 -5.71 4.56 -4.28
CA SER A 237 -4.28 4.37 -4.09
C SER A 237 -3.51 5.66 -4.32
N TYR A 238 -2.48 5.88 -3.53
CA TYR A 238 -1.45 6.90 -3.73
C TYR A 238 -0.09 6.27 -3.52
N THR A 239 0.80 6.43 -4.50
CA THR A 239 2.19 5.99 -4.38
C THR A 239 3.14 7.16 -4.68
N GLU A 240 4.02 7.44 -3.73
CA GLU A 240 5.09 8.41 -3.85
C GLU A 240 6.39 7.71 -4.18
N TYR A 241 7.18 8.33 -5.05
CA TYR A 241 8.46 7.80 -5.50
C TYR A 241 9.59 8.74 -5.10
N GLY A 242 10.63 8.16 -4.52
CA GLY A 242 11.92 8.81 -4.35
C GLY A 242 12.83 8.59 -5.56
N LEU A 243 14.11 8.89 -5.38
CA LEU A 243 15.15 8.70 -6.39
C LEU A 243 15.18 7.25 -6.90
N LEU A 244 15.56 7.09 -8.17
CA LEU A 244 15.73 5.78 -8.81
C LEU A 244 14.48 4.90 -8.75
N THR A 245 13.27 5.49 -8.76
CA THR A 245 11.97 4.79 -8.87
C THR A 245 11.53 4.00 -7.66
N LYS A 246 12.26 4.09 -6.55
CA LYS A 246 11.86 3.41 -5.34
C LYS A 246 10.63 4.11 -4.78
N ALA A 247 9.54 3.35 -4.59
CA ALA A 247 8.43 3.86 -3.79
C ALA A 247 8.98 4.23 -2.41
N THR A 248 8.56 5.36 -1.86
CA THR A 248 8.91 5.84 -0.51
C THR A 248 7.70 5.78 0.42
N LEU A 249 6.50 5.93 -0.16
CA LEU A 249 5.24 5.93 0.54
C LEU A 249 4.16 5.29 -0.35
N GLN A 250 3.34 4.42 0.22
CA GLN A 250 2.13 3.93 -0.42
C GLN A 250 0.96 3.99 0.55
N LYS A 251 -0.18 4.48 0.06
CA LYS A 251 -1.44 4.57 0.79
C LYS A 251 -2.53 3.86 -0.01
N SER A 252 -3.23 2.93 0.62
CA SER A 252 -4.35 2.19 0.01
C SER A 252 -5.63 2.46 0.79
N TYR A 253 -6.71 2.82 0.08
CA TYR A 253 -7.97 3.26 0.65
C TYR A 253 -9.11 2.30 0.30
N ASP A 254 -10.15 2.28 1.13
CA ASP A 254 -11.40 1.60 0.83
C ASP A 254 -12.34 2.45 -0.05
N LEU A 255 -13.50 1.88 -0.39
CA LEU A 255 -14.50 2.56 -1.22
C LEU A 255 -15.12 3.81 -0.57
N ARG A 256 -14.98 4.00 0.75
CA ARG A 256 -15.41 5.23 1.44
C ARG A 256 -14.32 6.31 1.40
N GLY A 257 -13.13 6.00 0.91
CA GLY A 257 -11.97 6.89 0.92
C GLY A 257 -11.24 6.91 2.27
N MET A 258 -11.41 5.86 3.08
CA MET A 258 -10.66 5.66 4.32
C MET A 258 -9.42 4.81 4.07
N LEU A 259 -8.27 5.26 4.56
CA LEU A 259 -7.01 4.55 4.50
C LEU A 259 -7.12 3.21 5.25
N ARG A 260 -6.81 2.11 4.55
CA ARG A 260 -6.74 0.75 5.10
C ARG A 260 -5.30 0.35 5.41
N THR A 261 -4.36 0.78 4.57
CA THR A 261 -2.95 0.43 4.66
C THR A 261 -2.06 1.63 4.33
N LEU A 262 -1.05 1.85 5.17
CA LEU A 262 0.05 2.79 4.97
C LEU A 262 1.36 2.00 4.93
N ARG A 263 2.13 2.13 3.86
CA ARG A 263 3.48 1.58 3.75
C ARG A 263 4.50 2.70 3.59
N ILE A 264 5.56 2.64 4.38
CA ILE A 264 6.71 3.53 4.28
C ILE A 264 7.91 2.66 3.94
N PHE A 265 8.56 2.98 2.82
CA PHE A 265 9.67 2.21 2.31
C PHE A 265 10.98 2.94 2.61
N SER A 266 11.92 2.23 3.21
CA SER A 266 13.30 2.68 3.38
C SER A 266 14.26 1.69 2.72
N ASP A 267 15.56 1.99 2.74
CA ASP A 267 16.57 1.08 2.20
C ASP A 267 16.77 -0.20 3.03
N SER A 268 16.28 -0.22 4.28
CA SER A 268 16.51 -1.30 5.24
C SER A 268 15.23 -2.04 5.61
N VAL A 269 14.13 -1.31 5.77
CA VAL A 269 12.84 -1.83 6.23
C VAL A 269 11.68 -1.21 5.47
N THR A 270 10.60 -1.96 5.34
CA THR A 270 9.29 -1.43 5.00
C THR A 270 8.42 -1.43 6.25
N SER A 271 8.00 -0.27 6.72
CA SER A 271 7.02 -0.15 7.81
C SER A 271 5.61 -0.20 7.22
N GLU A 272 4.72 -0.99 7.82
CA GLU A 272 3.33 -1.11 7.41
C GLU A 272 2.41 -0.87 8.61
N ILE A 273 1.41 -0.02 8.42
CA ILE A 273 0.34 0.23 9.39
C ILE A 273 -0.99 -0.09 8.72
N ASN A 274 -1.80 -0.91 9.39
CA ASN A 274 -3.13 -1.27 8.92
C ASN A 274 -4.20 -0.79 9.89
N TRP A 275 -5.37 -0.48 9.37
CA TRP A 275 -6.57 -0.15 10.15
C TRP A 275 -7.66 -1.20 9.92
N TYR A 276 -8.68 -1.24 10.79
CA TYR A 276 -9.97 -1.87 10.55
C TYR A 276 -10.92 -0.91 9.82
N ASP A 277 -12.00 -1.42 9.24
CA ASP A 277 -13.00 -0.64 8.50
C ASP A 277 -13.74 0.37 9.41
N THR A 278 -13.57 0.25 10.72
CA THR A 278 -14.01 1.22 11.72
C THR A 278 -13.04 2.40 11.90
N GLY A 279 -11.85 2.36 11.31
CA GLY A 279 -10.78 3.33 11.57
C GLY A 279 -9.98 3.05 12.85
N GLN A 280 -10.29 1.97 13.57
CA GLN A 280 -9.44 1.45 14.64
C GLN A 280 -8.11 0.97 14.05
N ILE A 281 -6.97 1.37 14.61
CA ILE A 281 -5.68 0.81 14.20
C ILE A 281 -5.68 -0.70 14.46
N ALA A 282 -5.20 -1.48 13.49
CA ALA A 282 -5.17 -2.93 13.55
C ALA A 282 -3.76 -3.43 13.86
N THR A 283 -2.78 -3.02 13.06
CA THR A 283 -1.41 -3.51 13.18
C THR A 283 -0.38 -2.45 12.83
N ALA A 284 0.81 -2.58 13.44
CA ALA A 284 2.05 -1.95 13.02
C ALA A 284 3.14 -3.03 12.91
N THR A 285 3.74 -3.16 11.74
CA THR A 285 4.77 -4.16 11.44
C THR A 285 5.91 -3.54 10.66
N GLU A 286 7.07 -4.18 10.72
CA GLU A 286 8.18 -3.91 9.81
C GLU A 286 8.54 -5.17 9.04
N THR A 287 9.04 -5.01 7.83
CA THR A 287 9.59 -6.11 7.04
C THR A 287 10.98 -5.72 6.57
N THR A 288 11.97 -6.56 6.84
CA THR A 288 13.34 -6.31 6.41
C THR A 288 13.46 -6.42 4.90
N VAL A 289 14.24 -5.53 4.28
CA VAL A 289 14.59 -5.65 2.87
C VAL A 289 15.74 -6.65 2.75
N PRO A 290 15.52 -7.88 2.24
CA PRO A 290 16.55 -8.91 2.26
C PRO A 290 17.74 -8.53 1.38
N LYS A 291 18.95 -8.64 1.94
CA LYS A 291 20.20 -8.69 1.17
C LYS A 291 20.64 -10.14 1.07
N PRO A 292 20.83 -10.72 -0.14
CA PRO A 292 21.29 -12.11 -0.26
C PRO A 292 22.52 -12.37 0.62
N PRO A 293 22.55 -13.45 1.42
CA PRO A 293 21.64 -14.61 1.45
C PRO A 293 20.43 -14.50 2.41
N GLN A 294 20.18 -13.33 3.02
CA GLN A 294 19.14 -13.16 4.04
C GLN A 294 17.73 -13.33 3.45
N VAL A 295 16.85 -13.96 4.22
CA VAL A 295 15.43 -14.09 3.90
C VAL A 295 14.70 -12.88 4.47
N GLU A 296 13.66 -12.43 3.78
CA GLU A 296 12.72 -11.41 4.25
C GLU A 296 12.13 -11.84 5.61
N GLN A 297 12.24 -10.97 6.61
CA GLN A 297 11.70 -11.22 7.95
C GLN A 297 10.68 -10.15 8.30
N ARG A 298 9.46 -10.59 8.59
CA ARG A 298 8.43 -9.72 9.18
C ARG A 298 8.63 -9.66 10.70
N ILE A 299 8.64 -8.44 11.21
CA ILE A 299 8.74 -8.07 12.61
C ILE A 299 7.36 -7.56 13.04
N TYR A 300 6.74 -8.27 13.98
CA TYR A 300 5.45 -7.90 14.56
C TYR A 300 5.69 -6.91 15.71
N ILE A 301 5.22 -5.67 15.61
CA ILE A 301 5.53 -4.64 16.62
C ILE A 301 4.33 -4.46 17.56
N ASN A 302 3.19 -4.06 17.00
CA ASN A 302 1.97 -3.83 17.78
C ASN A 302 0.74 -4.31 17.01
N ALA A 303 -0.25 -4.80 17.75
CA ALA A 303 -1.56 -5.12 17.21
C ALA A 303 -2.67 -4.83 18.21
N TRP A 304 -3.83 -4.47 17.68
CA TRP A 304 -5.05 -4.24 18.43
C TRP A 304 -6.18 -5.06 17.83
N ASN A 305 -7.13 -5.47 18.66
CA ASN A 305 -8.38 -6.04 18.16
C ASN A 305 -9.34 -4.92 17.69
N ARG A 306 -10.47 -5.32 17.10
CA ARG A 306 -11.51 -4.38 16.62
C ARG A 306 -12.12 -3.49 17.72
N ALA A 307 -12.06 -3.93 18.98
CA ALA A 307 -12.53 -3.18 20.15
C ALA A 307 -11.47 -2.18 20.69
N GLY A 308 -10.28 -2.15 20.11
CA GLY A 308 -9.19 -1.26 20.49
C GLY A 308 -8.29 -1.76 21.62
N GLU A 309 -8.47 -3.01 22.06
CA GLU A 309 -7.59 -3.65 23.04
C GLU A 309 -6.29 -4.06 22.37
N GLN A 310 -5.16 -3.69 22.97
CA GLN A 310 -3.84 -4.04 22.46
C GLN A 310 -3.54 -5.51 22.77
N VAL A 311 -3.43 -6.33 21.72
CA VAL A 311 -3.21 -7.79 21.83
C VAL A 311 -1.75 -8.18 21.57
N VAL A 312 -0.99 -7.29 20.94
CA VAL A 312 0.47 -7.35 20.84
C VAL A 312 1.05 -6.00 21.21
N LYS A 313 1.99 -6.00 22.14
CA LYS A 313 2.69 -4.81 22.62
C LYS A 313 4.19 -5.04 22.56
N ASP A 314 4.89 -4.15 21.87
CA ASP A 314 6.35 -4.14 21.76
C ASP A 314 6.94 -5.51 21.34
N GLY A 315 6.22 -6.21 20.46
CA GLY A 315 6.61 -7.51 19.93
C GLY A 315 6.16 -8.73 20.74
N ASP A 316 5.42 -8.56 21.82
CA ASP A 316 4.92 -9.68 22.63
C ASP A 316 3.38 -9.72 22.65
N GLY A 317 2.81 -10.91 22.42
CA GLY A 317 1.37 -11.12 22.58
C GLY A 317 0.78 -12.16 21.63
N TYR A 318 -0.51 -12.01 21.34
CA TYR A 318 -1.24 -12.90 20.43
C TYR A 318 -1.63 -12.16 19.15
N TRP A 319 -1.07 -12.61 18.03
CA TRP A 319 -1.24 -11.96 16.73
C TRP A 319 -2.37 -12.58 15.92
N ARG A 320 -3.06 -11.74 15.15
CA ARG A 320 -4.01 -12.12 14.12
C ARG A 320 -3.83 -11.22 12.91
N SER A 321 -3.65 -11.79 11.73
CA SER A 321 -3.63 -11.04 10.46
C SER A 321 -4.48 -11.72 9.41
N ALA A 322 -4.74 -10.96 8.35
CA ALA A 322 -5.43 -11.42 7.16
C ALA A 322 -4.61 -10.95 5.96
N GLU A 323 -4.15 -11.91 5.17
CA GLU A 323 -3.29 -11.67 4.01
C GLU A 323 -3.78 -12.51 2.84
N ARG A 324 -3.49 -12.09 1.61
CA ARG A 324 -3.78 -12.94 0.47
C ARG A 324 -2.72 -14.04 0.38
N ASN A 325 -3.16 -15.27 0.25
CA ASN A 325 -2.28 -16.40 -0.06
C ASN A 325 -1.81 -16.36 -1.52
N TYR A 326 -1.01 -17.35 -1.91
CA TYR A 326 -0.45 -17.48 -3.25
C TYR A 326 -1.53 -17.52 -4.36
N ASP A 327 -2.70 -18.13 -4.08
CA ASP A 327 -3.84 -18.19 -5.01
C ASP A 327 -4.69 -16.89 -5.01
N GLY A 328 -4.28 -15.88 -4.25
CA GLY A 328 -5.00 -14.62 -4.11
C GLY A 328 -6.21 -14.69 -3.17
N LYS A 329 -6.45 -15.81 -2.46
CA LYS A 329 -7.52 -15.96 -1.47
C LYS A 329 -7.10 -15.37 -0.13
N TRP A 330 -8.06 -14.83 0.63
CA TRP A 330 -7.78 -14.39 2.00
C TRP A 330 -7.46 -15.57 2.90
N LEU A 331 -6.33 -15.46 3.58
CA LEU A 331 -5.79 -16.36 4.57
C LEU A 331 -5.66 -15.59 5.87
N PHE A 332 -6.32 -16.08 6.90
CA PHE A 332 -6.30 -15.56 8.25
C PHE A 332 -5.34 -16.41 9.07
N GLU A 333 -4.31 -15.79 9.62
CA GLU A 333 -3.36 -16.48 10.48
C GLU A 333 -3.36 -15.93 11.88
N GLU A 334 -3.10 -16.82 12.84
CA GLU A 334 -2.99 -16.46 14.24
C GLU A 334 -1.95 -17.31 14.97
N GLY A 335 -1.36 -16.73 16.02
CA GLY A 335 -0.38 -17.40 16.86
C GLY A 335 0.28 -16.46 17.85
N ARG A 336 1.13 -17.02 18.70
CA ARG A 336 1.88 -16.24 19.69
C ARG A 336 3.07 -15.56 19.02
N VAL A 337 3.34 -14.32 19.42
CA VAL A 337 4.54 -13.57 19.05
C VAL A 337 5.36 -13.35 20.32
N ILE A 338 6.67 -13.55 20.21
CA ILE A 338 7.66 -13.19 21.25
C ILE A 338 8.77 -12.39 20.57
N SER A 339 9.15 -11.26 21.14
CA SER A 339 10.21 -10.37 20.62
C SER A 339 10.04 -10.06 19.12
N GLY A 340 8.80 -9.89 18.67
CA GLY A 340 8.45 -9.58 17.30
C GLY A 340 8.56 -10.73 16.30
N ALA A 341 8.77 -11.97 16.77
CA ALA A 341 8.86 -13.17 15.93
C ALA A 341 7.75 -14.18 16.23
N LYS A 342 7.35 -14.97 15.23
CA LYS A 342 6.39 -16.07 15.40
C LYS A 342 6.94 -17.08 16.42
N ASN A 343 6.13 -17.49 17.38
CA ASN A 343 6.52 -18.50 18.37
C ASN A 343 5.37 -19.46 18.68
N GLY A 344 5.69 -20.73 18.93
CA GLY A 344 4.69 -21.75 19.22
C GLY A 344 3.87 -22.16 18.00
N LYS A 345 2.66 -22.67 18.25
CA LYS A 345 1.72 -23.07 17.20
C LYS A 345 1.11 -21.84 16.52
N TRP A 346 1.21 -21.83 15.20
CA TRP A 346 0.56 -20.89 14.29
C TRP A 346 -0.43 -21.65 13.40
N ILE A 347 -1.59 -21.05 13.19
CA ILE A 347 -2.68 -21.66 12.42
C ILE A 347 -3.09 -20.69 11.32
N GLY A 348 -3.17 -21.17 10.09
CA GLY A 348 -3.72 -20.44 8.95
C GLY A 348 -5.03 -21.05 8.49
N LYS A 349 -6.06 -20.23 8.27
CA LYS A 349 -7.37 -20.62 7.77
C LYS A 349 -7.81 -19.75 6.61
N LEU A 350 -8.52 -20.31 5.65
CA LEU A 350 -9.18 -19.54 4.60
C LEU A 350 -10.42 -18.80 5.16
N ALA A 351 -10.99 -17.89 4.36
CA ALA A 351 -12.14 -17.08 4.77
C ALA A 351 -13.39 -17.89 5.17
N ASP A 352 -13.56 -19.09 4.62
CA ASP A 352 -14.61 -20.06 4.96
C ASP A 352 -14.28 -20.91 6.20
N SER A 353 -13.22 -20.54 6.94
CA SER A 353 -12.68 -21.26 8.10
C SER A 353 -12.01 -22.60 7.78
N THR A 354 -11.85 -22.97 6.50
CA THR A 354 -11.09 -24.16 6.13
C THR A 354 -9.65 -24.04 6.61
N LEU A 355 -9.20 -25.04 7.38
CA LEU A 355 -7.82 -25.12 7.86
C LEU A 355 -6.86 -25.24 6.66
N HIS A 356 -5.88 -24.35 6.59
CA HIS A 356 -4.92 -24.30 5.49
C HIS A 356 -3.54 -24.81 5.92
N TYR A 357 -3.10 -24.46 7.13
CA TYR A 357 -1.90 -25.02 7.73
C TYR A 357 -1.88 -24.93 9.25
N GLU A 358 -1.04 -25.76 9.84
CA GLU A 358 -0.54 -25.63 11.21
C GLU A 358 0.99 -25.64 11.16
N GLU A 359 1.62 -24.64 11.77
CA GLU A 359 3.08 -24.47 11.77
C GLU A 359 3.56 -24.31 13.22
N GLN A 360 4.69 -24.93 13.56
CA GLN A 360 5.35 -24.80 14.85
C GLN A 360 6.59 -23.94 14.68
N TYR A 361 6.70 -22.86 15.45
CA TYR A 361 7.80 -21.91 15.39
C TYR A 361 8.56 -21.81 16.72
N GLU A 362 9.85 -21.52 16.62
CA GLU A 362 10.70 -21.07 17.72
C GLU A 362 11.38 -19.76 17.29
N LEU A 363 10.99 -18.63 17.90
CA LEU A 363 11.53 -17.29 17.61
C LEU A 363 11.70 -16.97 16.10
N GLY A 364 10.65 -17.25 15.32
CA GLY A 364 10.57 -16.96 13.88
C GLY A 364 11.16 -18.05 12.98
N VAL A 365 11.83 -19.06 13.54
CA VAL A 365 12.31 -20.23 12.82
C VAL A 365 11.22 -21.30 12.81
N LEU A 366 10.84 -21.76 11.62
CA LEU A 366 9.90 -22.87 11.48
C LEU A 366 10.61 -24.17 11.88
N ASP A 367 10.05 -24.90 12.85
CA ASP A 367 10.47 -26.25 13.23
C ASP A 367 9.83 -27.27 12.28
N LYS A 368 8.50 -27.25 12.20
CA LYS A 368 7.71 -28.11 11.30
C LYS A 368 6.38 -27.49 10.93
N GLY A 369 5.91 -27.78 9.74
CA GLY A 369 4.62 -27.37 9.24
C GLY A 369 3.83 -28.52 8.66
N ILE A 370 2.51 -28.40 8.74
CA ILE A 370 1.52 -29.27 8.10
C ILE A 370 0.64 -28.37 7.26
N ALA A 371 0.50 -28.66 5.97
CA ALA A 371 -0.47 -27.99 5.11
C ALA A 371 -1.55 -28.95 4.66
N TYR A 372 -2.75 -28.40 4.49
CA TYR A 372 -3.96 -29.10 4.10
C TYR A 372 -4.34 -28.63 2.70
N HIS A 373 -4.12 -29.50 1.72
CA HIS A 373 -4.43 -29.27 0.31
C HIS A 373 -5.57 -30.20 -0.09
N GLN A 374 -6.80 -29.70 -0.06
CA GLN A 374 -7.99 -30.53 -0.27
C GLN A 374 -8.07 -31.67 0.77
N GLU A 375 -7.93 -32.93 0.34
CA GLU A 375 -7.93 -34.11 1.22
C GLU A 375 -6.51 -34.55 1.60
N GLU A 376 -5.47 -33.94 1.03
CA GLU A 376 -4.08 -34.30 1.26
C GLU A 376 -3.46 -33.48 2.40
N LYS A 377 -2.73 -34.18 3.28
CA LYS A 377 -1.88 -33.59 4.32
C LYS A 377 -0.42 -33.69 3.88
N VAL A 378 0.29 -32.56 3.87
CA VAL A 378 1.71 -32.50 3.50
C VAL A 378 2.52 -31.89 4.64
N GLU A 379 3.56 -32.60 5.10
CA GLU A 379 4.51 -32.13 6.11
C GLU A 379 5.72 -31.46 5.43
N TYR A 380 6.26 -30.41 6.05
CA TYR A 380 7.42 -29.68 5.54
C TYR A 380 8.20 -29.00 6.66
N GLU A 381 9.51 -28.85 6.48
CA GLU A 381 10.41 -28.13 7.40
C GLU A 381 10.70 -26.70 6.93
N GLN A 382 10.41 -26.39 5.65
CA GLN A 382 10.55 -25.06 5.07
C GLN A 382 9.23 -24.63 4.44
N ALA A 383 8.65 -23.52 4.92
CA ALA A 383 7.40 -23.01 4.38
C ALA A 383 7.52 -22.52 2.93
N LYS A 384 8.71 -22.06 2.51
CA LYS A 384 8.95 -21.51 1.17
C LYS A 384 10.33 -21.89 0.67
N ILE A 385 10.38 -22.47 -0.53
CA ILE A 385 11.60 -22.79 -1.28
C ILE A 385 11.49 -22.08 -2.63
N ASN A 386 12.50 -21.28 -2.97
CA ASN A 386 12.53 -20.58 -4.26
C ASN A 386 12.89 -21.56 -5.40
N PRO A 387 12.44 -21.30 -6.65
CA PRO A 387 12.89 -22.06 -7.80
C PRO A 387 14.40 -22.02 -7.95
N MET A 388 15.00 -23.13 -8.38
CA MET A 388 16.44 -23.29 -8.54
C MET A 388 16.74 -23.86 -9.93
N PHE A 389 17.76 -23.34 -10.61
CA PHE A 389 18.26 -23.97 -11.83
C PHE A 389 18.88 -25.33 -11.46
N LYS A 390 18.63 -26.38 -12.24
CA LYS A 390 19.19 -27.72 -11.98
C LYS A 390 20.73 -27.64 -12.02
N GLY A 391 21.38 -28.09 -10.95
CA GLY A 391 22.83 -27.93 -10.76
C GLY A 391 23.25 -26.61 -10.10
N GLY A 392 22.29 -25.77 -9.71
CA GLY A 392 22.51 -24.53 -8.97
C GLY A 392 22.99 -23.35 -9.82
N MET A 393 23.32 -22.25 -9.14
CA MET A 393 23.68 -20.99 -9.79
C MET A 393 24.96 -21.07 -10.63
N THR A 394 25.89 -21.95 -10.27
CA THR A 394 27.14 -22.15 -11.04
C THR A 394 26.83 -22.70 -12.45
N GLU A 395 26.02 -23.76 -12.54
CA GLU A 395 25.62 -24.32 -13.84
C GLU A 395 24.72 -23.36 -14.61
N PHE A 396 23.89 -22.58 -13.91
CA PHE A 396 23.12 -21.51 -14.53
C PHE A 396 23.99 -20.50 -15.27
N TYR A 397 25.03 -19.96 -14.62
CA TYR A 397 25.92 -18.98 -15.26
C TYR A 397 26.77 -19.60 -16.37
N LYS A 398 27.21 -20.86 -16.21
CA LYS A 398 27.93 -21.60 -17.25
C LYS A 398 27.06 -21.84 -18.48
N PHE A 399 25.78 -22.17 -18.28
CA PHE A 399 24.82 -22.32 -19.35
C PHE A 399 24.65 -21.01 -20.11
N LEU A 400 24.47 -19.89 -19.39
CA LEU A 400 24.39 -18.56 -19.99
C LEU A 400 25.65 -18.23 -20.80
N GLY A 401 26.84 -18.36 -20.21
CA GLY A 401 28.11 -18.06 -20.88
C GLY A 401 28.33 -18.87 -22.17
N THR A 402 27.92 -20.13 -22.18
CA THR A 402 28.07 -21.01 -23.36
C THR A 402 27.00 -20.75 -24.43
N ASN A 403 25.82 -20.24 -24.05
CA ASN A 403 24.68 -20.15 -24.96
C ASN A 403 24.33 -18.73 -25.41
N ILE A 404 24.82 -17.68 -24.74
CA ILE A 404 24.61 -16.29 -25.16
C ILE A 404 25.42 -16.01 -26.43
N ARG A 405 24.81 -15.29 -27.37
CA ARG A 405 25.42 -14.79 -28.59
C ARG A 405 25.26 -13.28 -28.63
N PHE A 406 26.36 -12.55 -28.70
CA PHE A 406 26.27 -11.10 -28.80
C PHE A 406 25.68 -10.68 -30.16
N PRO A 407 24.58 -9.92 -30.22
CA PRO A 407 23.98 -9.49 -31.48
C PRO A 407 24.93 -8.61 -32.31
N ILE A 408 25.05 -8.90 -33.61
CA ILE A 408 25.98 -8.20 -34.52
C ILE A 408 25.72 -6.69 -34.57
N GLU A 409 24.45 -6.28 -34.59
CA GLU A 409 24.07 -4.86 -34.63
C GLU A 409 24.45 -4.12 -33.35
N ALA A 410 24.29 -4.75 -32.18
CA ALA A 410 24.76 -4.20 -30.92
C ALA A 410 26.30 -4.09 -30.92
N ALA A 411 27.01 -5.09 -31.44
CA ALA A 411 28.47 -5.10 -31.49
C ALA A 411 29.03 -3.99 -32.39
N ARG A 412 28.48 -3.84 -33.60
CA ARG A 412 28.86 -2.77 -34.54
C ARG A 412 28.68 -1.37 -33.96
N ARG A 413 27.71 -1.20 -33.06
CA ARG A 413 27.36 0.10 -32.46
C ARG A 413 27.94 0.29 -31.05
N GLY A 414 28.74 -0.65 -30.55
CA GLY A 414 29.34 -0.55 -29.21
C GLY A 414 28.31 -0.61 -28.07
N VAL A 415 27.11 -1.16 -28.32
CA VAL A 415 26.01 -1.15 -27.35
C VAL A 415 26.21 -2.28 -26.35
N THR A 416 26.49 -1.92 -25.10
CA THR A 416 26.63 -2.85 -23.98
C THR A 416 25.60 -2.53 -22.90
N GLY A 417 25.31 -3.50 -22.02
CA GLY A 417 24.41 -3.26 -20.90
C GLY A 417 23.77 -4.51 -20.33
N ARG A 418 22.85 -4.29 -19.38
CA ARG A 418 22.12 -5.35 -18.69
C ARG A 418 20.69 -5.40 -19.18
N VAL A 419 20.28 -6.53 -19.75
CA VAL A 419 18.88 -6.84 -20.02
C VAL A 419 18.28 -7.53 -18.79
N LYS A 420 17.23 -6.96 -18.23
CA LYS A 420 16.42 -7.51 -17.16
C LYS A 420 15.21 -8.17 -17.79
N LEU A 421 15.11 -9.48 -17.60
CA LEU A 421 14.00 -10.29 -18.07
C LEU A 421 13.34 -10.98 -16.88
N SER A 422 12.02 -11.09 -16.93
CA SER A 422 11.26 -11.94 -16.03
C SER A 422 10.54 -13.05 -16.78
N PHE A 423 10.31 -14.17 -16.10
CA PHE A 423 9.58 -15.33 -16.61
C PHE A 423 8.95 -16.07 -15.42
N VAL A 424 8.07 -17.03 -15.68
CA VAL A 424 7.42 -17.87 -14.68
C VAL A 424 8.00 -19.28 -14.77
N VAL A 425 8.60 -19.76 -13.69
CA VAL A 425 8.92 -21.18 -13.49
C VAL A 425 7.64 -21.87 -13.04
N ARG A 426 7.17 -22.85 -13.81
CA ARG A 426 5.93 -23.58 -13.54
C ARG A 426 6.15 -24.73 -12.57
N GLU A 427 5.07 -25.29 -12.05
CA GLU A 427 5.07 -26.43 -11.12
C GLU A 427 5.80 -27.68 -11.66
N ASP A 428 5.91 -27.84 -12.97
CA ASP A 428 6.63 -28.91 -13.66
C ASP A 428 8.09 -28.55 -14.01
N GLY A 429 8.54 -27.34 -13.70
CA GLY A 429 9.87 -26.82 -14.06
C GLY A 429 9.96 -26.22 -15.46
N SER A 430 8.88 -26.19 -16.24
CA SER A 430 8.82 -25.47 -17.52
C SER A 430 8.73 -23.96 -17.32
N LEU A 431 9.05 -23.18 -18.37
CA LEU A 431 9.16 -21.74 -18.34
C LEU A 431 8.09 -21.08 -19.21
N SER A 432 7.45 -20.03 -18.70
CA SER A 432 6.38 -19.29 -19.40
C SER A 432 6.43 -17.80 -19.11
N ASN A 433 5.54 -17.00 -19.75
CA ASN A 433 5.33 -15.58 -19.45
C ASN A 433 6.61 -14.71 -19.46
N TYR A 434 7.44 -14.86 -20.49
CA TYR A 434 8.66 -14.08 -20.69
C TYR A 434 8.32 -12.61 -20.93
N LYS A 435 8.90 -11.72 -20.11
CA LYS A 435 8.72 -10.28 -20.20
C LYS A 435 10.05 -9.55 -20.06
N ILE A 436 10.29 -8.63 -20.98
CA ILE A 436 11.42 -7.70 -20.91
C ILE A 436 11.04 -6.53 -20.01
N GLU A 437 11.84 -6.28 -18.97
CA GLU A 437 11.60 -5.22 -17.99
C GLU A 437 12.36 -3.92 -18.33
N ASN A 438 13.38 -3.98 -19.19
CA ASN A 438 14.06 -2.81 -19.76
C ASN A 438 14.54 -3.08 -21.20
N ARG A 439 14.60 -2.02 -22.02
CA ARG A 439 15.03 -2.13 -23.43
C ARG A 439 16.28 -1.29 -23.67
N LEU A 440 17.32 -1.95 -24.16
CA LEU A 440 18.56 -1.41 -24.71
C LEU A 440 18.52 -1.37 -26.26
N GLY A 441 17.77 -2.30 -26.87
CA GLY A 441 17.60 -2.43 -28.31
C GLY A 441 18.70 -3.26 -28.99
N PHE A 442 18.76 -3.15 -30.32
CA PHE A 442 19.81 -3.75 -31.16
C PHE A 442 19.94 -5.28 -31.10
N GLY A 443 18.85 -5.98 -30.74
CA GLY A 443 18.79 -7.45 -30.72
C GLY A 443 19.09 -8.08 -29.36
N LEU A 444 19.42 -7.29 -28.33
CA LEU A 444 19.85 -7.80 -27.02
C LEU A 444 18.68 -8.45 -26.26
N GLU A 445 17.47 -7.91 -26.41
CA GLU A 445 16.27 -8.45 -25.78
C GLU A 445 15.85 -9.79 -26.40
N GLU A 446 15.87 -9.86 -27.73
CA GLU A 446 15.54 -11.06 -28.50
C GLU A 446 16.48 -12.20 -28.13
N GLU A 447 17.77 -11.89 -27.99
CA GLU A 447 18.77 -12.85 -27.56
C GLU A 447 18.57 -13.29 -26.10
N ALA A 448 18.27 -12.36 -25.19
CA ALA A 448 17.97 -12.67 -23.80
C ALA A 448 16.75 -13.61 -23.69
N ILE A 449 15.69 -13.37 -24.47
CA ILE A 449 14.52 -14.27 -24.54
C ILE A 449 14.93 -15.63 -25.10
N ARG A 450 15.72 -15.66 -26.19
CA ARG A 450 16.14 -16.90 -26.84
C ARG A 450 16.94 -17.80 -25.91
N VAL A 451 17.90 -17.24 -25.16
CA VAL A 451 18.72 -18.04 -24.24
C VAL A 451 17.91 -18.56 -23.05
N VAL A 452 17.01 -17.75 -22.49
CA VAL A 452 16.16 -18.19 -21.37
C VAL A 452 15.16 -19.25 -21.82
N LYS A 453 14.60 -19.15 -23.03
CA LYS A 453 13.75 -20.22 -23.59
C LYS A 453 14.50 -21.56 -23.75
N LYS A 454 15.82 -21.56 -23.94
CA LYS A 454 16.62 -22.80 -23.99
C LYS A 454 16.77 -23.48 -22.62
N MET A 455 16.45 -22.79 -21.53
CA MET A 455 16.48 -23.34 -20.17
C MET A 455 15.19 -24.06 -19.79
N ASP A 456 14.23 -24.18 -20.72
CA ASP A 456 12.95 -24.82 -20.45
C ASP A 456 13.14 -26.26 -19.93
N GLY A 457 12.45 -26.59 -18.84
CA GLY A 457 12.59 -27.88 -18.15
C GLY A 457 13.89 -28.06 -17.35
N MET A 458 14.79 -27.06 -17.30
CA MET A 458 16.04 -27.10 -16.54
C MET A 458 15.92 -26.47 -15.14
N TRP A 459 14.70 -26.26 -14.65
CA TRP A 459 14.43 -25.67 -13.35
C TRP A 459 13.74 -26.64 -12.42
N GLU A 460 14.08 -26.54 -11.14
CA GLU A 460 13.27 -27.05 -10.04
C GLU A 460 12.23 -25.99 -9.67
N PRO A 461 10.95 -26.37 -9.55
CA PRO A 461 9.88 -25.44 -9.21
C PRO A 461 10.05 -24.87 -7.80
N GLY A 462 9.44 -23.71 -7.57
CA GLY A 462 9.28 -23.22 -6.21
C GLY A 462 8.31 -24.11 -5.42
N VAL A 463 8.51 -24.19 -4.12
CA VAL A 463 7.63 -24.94 -3.21
C VAL A 463 7.11 -23.99 -2.13
N LEU A 464 5.81 -24.01 -1.89
CA LEU A 464 5.16 -23.31 -0.80
C LEU A 464 4.37 -24.32 0.03
N ARG A 465 4.76 -24.48 1.30
CA ARG A 465 4.13 -25.39 2.26
C ARG A 465 3.92 -26.80 1.70
N GLY A 466 5.02 -27.37 1.21
CA GLY A 466 5.08 -28.71 0.62
C GLY A 466 4.49 -28.85 -0.78
N LYS A 467 3.80 -27.83 -1.32
CA LYS A 467 3.21 -27.86 -2.67
C LYS A 467 4.05 -27.08 -3.67
N LYS A 468 4.30 -27.67 -4.84
CA LYS A 468 4.94 -26.96 -5.96
C LYS A 468 4.02 -25.84 -6.44
N VAL A 469 4.57 -24.66 -6.71
CA VAL A 469 3.82 -23.48 -7.16
C VAL A 469 4.53 -22.79 -8.32
N ASN A 470 3.76 -22.09 -9.16
CA ASN A 470 4.36 -21.23 -10.17
C ASN A 470 5.09 -20.05 -9.51
N VAL A 471 6.25 -19.64 -10.00
CA VAL A 471 6.98 -18.51 -9.41
C VAL A 471 7.52 -17.62 -10.50
N LYS A 472 7.21 -16.32 -10.41
CA LYS A 472 7.84 -15.31 -11.26
C LYS A 472 9.29 -15.12 -10.81
N TYR A 473 10.23 -15.40 -11.70
CA TYR A 473 11.67 -15.26 -11.51
C TYR A 473 12.21 -14.11 -12.36
N TYR A 474 13.22 -13.40 -11.84
CA TYR A 474 13.90 -12.30 -12.55
C TYR A 474 15.36 -12.65 -12.78
N VAL A 475 15.83 -12.48 -14.02
CA VAL A 475 17.23 -12.67 -14.38
C VAL A 475 17.81 -11.39 -14.99
N PRO A 476 18.95 -10.90 -14.47
CA PRO A 476 19.78 -9.94 -15.18
C PRO A 476 20.77 -10.66 -16.11
N ILE A 477 20.67 -10.43 -17.41
CA ILE A 477 21.66 -10.90 -18.40
C ILE A 477 22.54 -9.72 -18.80
N ASN A 478 23.86 -9.85 -18.57
CA ASN A 478 24.83 -8.83 -18.92
C ASN A 478 25.39 -9.12 -20.31
N PHE A 479 25.33 -8.12 -21.19
CA PHE A 479 26.00 -8.10 -22.48
C PHE A 479 27.17 -7.12 -22.41
N GLN A 480 28.38 -7.64 -22.53
CA GLN A 480 29.62 -6.87 -22.60
C GLN A 480 30.36 -7.24 -23.87
N LEU A 481 30.95 -6.23 -24.53
CA LEU A 481 31.92 -6.45 -25.60
C LEU A 481 33.24 -6.77 -24.93
N GLU A 482 33.89 -7.83 -25.38
CA GLU A 482 35.27 -8.16 -24.99
C GLU A 482 36.27 -7.12 -25.48
#